data_AF-A0AAW4BJP8-F1
#
_entry.id   AF-A0AAW4BJP8-F1
#
_cell.length_a   1.000
_cell.length_b   1.000
_cell.length_c   1.000
_cell.angle_alpha   90.00
_cell.angle_beta   90.00
_cell.angle_gamma   90.00
#
_symmetry.space_group_name_H-M   'P 1'
#
loop_
_entity.id
_entity.type
_entity.pdbx_description
1 polymer ?
#
loop_
_entity_poly.entity_id
_entity_poly.type
_entity_poly.pdbx_seq_one_letter_code
_entity_poly.pdbx_strand_id
1 'polypeptide(L)'
;MKNILIIEDDSFKADSLEQFLIQYNSKADIKIAGSLAEAINSVNREVFDLILVDMAIPSHPSVAGGGAPTSLLTGGIDVLLELNYLNRKDPCIVVTQYPDIDISGKFYDLK
;
A
#
# COMPACT_ATOMS: atom_id res chain seq x y z
N MET A 1 7.99 13.82 -14.31
CA MET A 1 7.98 12.38 -13.99
C MET A 1 6.86 12.20 -12.98
N LYS A 2 6.04 11.16 -13.09
CA LYS A 2 4.96 10.91 -12.11
C LYS A 2 5.51 9.97 -11.04
N ASN A 3 5.46 10.36 -9.78
CA ASN A 3 5.96 9.54 -8.68
C ASN A 3 4.81 8.72 -8.12
N ILE A 4 4.91 7.40 -8.22
CA ILE A 4 3.85 6.46 -7.83
C ILE A 4 4.37 5.55 -6.73
N LEU A 5 3.58 5.36 -5.68
CA LEU A 5 3.85 4.38 -4.64
C LEU A 5 2.89 3.20 -4.79
N ILE A 6 3.41 1.98 -4.79
CA ILE A 6 2.65 0.73 -4.71
C ILE A 6 2.91 0.13 -3.32
N ILE A 7 1.85 -0.18 -2.59
CA ILE A 7 1.90 -0.82 -1.28
C ILE A 7 1.23 -2.18 -1.40
N GLU A 8 2.05 -3.23 -1.47
CA GLU A 8 1.65 -4.62 -1.77
C GLU A 8 2.77 -5.56 -1.31
N ASP A 9 2.46 -6.60 -0.54
CA ASP A 9 3.45 -7.51 0.03
C ASP A 9 3.80 -8.69 -0.88
N ASP A 10 2.92 -9.03 -1.82
CA ASP A 10 3.17 -10.03 -2.84
C ASP A 10 3.92 -9.43 -4.04
N SER A 11 5.18 -9.86 -4.24
CA SER A 11 6.02 -9.36 -5.33
C SER A 11 5.42 -9.61 -6.72
N PHE A 12 4.72 -10.73 -6.93
CA PHE A 12 4.12 -11.01 -8.25
C PHE A 12 2.96 -10.06 -8.56
N LYS A 13 2.15 -9.72 -7.56
CA LYS A 13 1.09 -8.72 -7.70
C LYS A 13 1.67 -7.32 -7.90
N ALA A 14 2.67 -6.95 -7.10
CA ALA A 14 3.35 -5.67 -7.21
C ALA A 14 3.97 -5.48 -8.61
N ASP A 15 4.68 -6.50 -9.11
CA ASP A 15 5.24 -6.52 -10.47
C ASP A 15 4.14 -6.38 -11.52
N SER A 16 3.01 -7.09 -11.38
CA SER A 16 1.89 -6.97 -12.32
C SER A 16 1.30 -5.56 -12.35
N LEU A 17 1.17 -4.90 -11.19
CA LEU A 17 0.70 -3.51 -11.10
C LEU A 17 1.71 -2.54 -11.70
N GLU A 18 2.99 -2.73 -11.43
CA GLU A 18 4.07 -1.93 -12.00
C GLU A 18 4.05 -2.03 -13.53
N GLN A 19 4.02 -3.25 -14.09
CA GLN A 19 3.98 -3.45 -15.54
C GLN A 19 2.74 -2.82 -16.17
N PHE A 20 1.58 -2.90 -15.50
CA PHE A 20 0.37 -2.22 -15.94
C PHE A 20 0.59 -0.69 -15.99
N LEU A 21 1.11 -0.07 -14.93
CA LEU A 21 1.34 1.37 -14.87
C LEU A 21 2.35 1.85 -15.92
N ILE A 22 3.43 1.09 -16.14
CA ILE A 22 4.46 1.40 -17.15
C ILE A 22 3.87 1.41 -18.57
N GLN A 23 2.88 0.56 -18.86
CA GLN A 23 2.20 0.56 -20.16
C GLN A 23 1.43 1.87 -20.42
N TYR A 24 0.89 2.52 -19.39
CA TYR A 24 0.20 3.82 -19.52
C TYR A 24 1.16 5.01 -19.45
N ASN A 25 2.22 4.91 -18.63
CA ASN A 25 3.20 5.96 -18.47
C ASN A 25 4.60 5.38 -18.22
N SER A 26 5.35 5.17 -19.30
CA SER A 26 6.70 4.61 -19.27
C SER A 26 7.75 5.49 -18.58
N LYS A 27 7.38 6.70 -18.16
CA LYS A 27 8.21 7.63 -17.40
C LYS A 27 7.68 7.82 -15.96
N ALA A 28 6.86 6.91 -15.45
CA ALA A 28 6.55 6.91 -14.03
C ALA A 28 7.78 6.45 -13.24
N ASP A 29 8.04 7.10 -12.10
CA ASP A 29 8.98 6.61 -11.09
C ASP A 29 8.15 5.83 -10.06
N ILE A 30 8.33 4.51 -10.04
CA ILE A 30 7.50 3.61 -9.25
C ILE A 30 8.33 3.11 -8.07
N LYS A 31 7.80 3.31 -6.86
CA LYS A 31 8.34 2.77 -5.62
C LYS A 31 7.40 1.69 -5.09
N ILE A 32 7.96 0.60 -4.57
CA ILE A 32 7.21 -0.51 -3.99
C ILE A 32 7.55 -0.57 -2.50
N ALA A 33 6.52 -0.70 -1.67
CA ALA A 33 6.63 -0.97 -0.24
C ALA A 33 5.89 -2.26 0.10
N GLY A 34 6.60 -3.25 0.62
CA GLY A 34 6.08 -4.59 0.93
C GLY A 34 5.58 -4.77 2.35
N SER A 35 5.57 -3.71 3.15
CA SER A 35 5.09 -3.74 4.54
C SER A 35 4.59 -2.37 4.98
N LEU A 36 3.82 -2.36 6.07
CA LEU A 36 3.34 -1.12 6.68
C LEU A 36 4.51 -0.20 7.06
N ALA A 37 5.58 -0.74 7.68
CA ALA A 37 6.75 0.04 8.07
C ALA A 37 7.41 0.75 6.88
N GLU A 38 7.54 0.07 5.74
CA GLU A 38 8.10 0.64 4.50
C GLU A 38 7.17 1.69 3.88
N ALA A 39 5.86 1.45 3.91
CA ALA A 39 4.86 2.39 3.42
C ALA A 39 4.87 3.69 4.24
N ILE A 40 4.82 3.58 5.58
CA ILE A 40 4.89 4.72 6.50
C ILE A 40 6.17 5.52 6.32
N ASN A 41 7.31 4.84 6.15
CA ASN A 41 8.58 5.50 5.89
C ASN A 41 8.58 6.24 4.54
N SER A 42 7.94 5.69 3.51
CA SER A 42 7.82 6.32 2.18
C SER A 42 6.93 7.57 2.23
N VAL A 43 5.71 7.48 2.79
CA VAL A 43 4.77 8.62 2.84
C VAL A 43 5.28 9.77 3.71
N ASN A 44 6.08 9.49 4.73
CA ASN A 44 6.70 10.49 5.59
C ASN A 44 7.86 11.24 4.90
N ARG A 45 8.48 10.66 3.86
CA ARG A 45 9.66 11.26 3.20
C ARG A 45 9.31 12.10 1.98
N GLU A 46 8.26 11.75 1.25
CA GLU A 46 7.96 12.39 -0.02
C GLU A 46 6.47 12.38 -0.37
N VAL A 47 6.12 13.18 -1.39
CA VAL A 47 4.78 13.30 -1.97
C VAL A 47 4.66 12.45 -3.22
N PHE A 48 3.55 11.73 -3.34
CA PHE A 48 3.24 10.90 -4.49
C PHE A 48 2.10 11.50 -5.31
N ASP A 49 2.18 11.34 -6.63
CA ASP A 49 1.10 11.70 -7.54
C ASP A 49 -0.05 10.69 -7.52
N LEU A 50 0.25 9.45 -7.09
CA LEU A 50 -0.69 8.35 -6.93
C LEU A 50 -0.12 7.34 -5.93
N ILE A 51 -0.97 6.81 -5.05
CA ILE A 51 -0.64 5.70 -4.16
C ILE A 51 -1.64 4.56 -4.41
N LEU A 52 -1.14 3.39 -4.78
CA LEU A 52 -1.90 2.14 -4.81
C LEU A 52 -1.72 1.43 -3.46
N VAL A 53 -2.82 1.06 -2.81
CA VAL A 53 -2.81 0.53 -1.44
C VAL A 53 -3.55 -0.79 -1.36
N ASP A 54 -2.87 -1.89 -1.03
CA ASP A 54 -3.55 -3.09 -0.50
C ASP A 54 -3.88 -2.90 0.99
N MET A 55 -5.03 -3.42 1.40
CA MET A 55 -5.53 -3.35 2.78
C MET A 55 -4.81 -4.34 3.69
N ALA A 56 -4.42 -5.50 3.16
CA ALA A 56 -3.86 -6.59 3.94
C ALA A 56 -2.35 -6.73 3.74
N ILE A 57 -1.57 -5.88 4.40
CA ILE A 57 -0.10 -5.91 4.38
C ILE A 57 0.47 -6.29 5.75
N PRO A 58 1.61 -6.98 5.82
CA PRO A 58 2.26 -7.28 7.09
C PRO A 58 2.80 -6.00 7.74
N SER A 59 2.88 -6.00 9.08
CA SER A 59 3.44 -4.86 9.82
C SER A 59 4.90 -4.56 9.45
N HIS A 60 5.70 -5.62 9.27
CA HIS A 60 7.13 -5.55 8.98
C HIS A 60 7.49 -6.62 7.96
N PRO A 61 8.61 -6.47 7.23
CA PRO A 61 9.09 -7.48 6.29
C PRO A 61 9.33 -8.82 6.99
N SER A 62 9.05 -9.92 6.30
CA SER A 62 9.35 -11.26 6.80
C SER A 62 10.87 -11.46 6.90
N VAL A 63 11.39 -11.72 8.10
CA VAL A 63 12.81 -12.03 8.32
C VAL A 63 12.96 -13.55 8.40
N ALA A 64 13.87 -14.14 7.62
CA ALA A 64 14.14 -15.57 7.68
C ALA A 64 14.55 -16.00 9.11
N GLY A 65 13.78 -16.89 9.71
CA GLY A 65 13.98 -17.34 11.10
C GLY A 65 13.40 -16.42 12.18
N GLY A 66 12.85 -15.25 11.81
CA GLY A 66 11.96 -14.47 12.67
C GLY A 66 10.54 -15.02 12.55
N GLY A 67 9.80 -15.06 13.65
CA GLY A 67 8.41 -15.52 13.64
C GLY A 67 7.57 -14.81 12.57
N ALA A 68 6.55 -15.50 12.04
CA ALA A 68 5.71 -14.94 10.98
C ALA A 68 5.11 -13.59 11.43
N PRO A 69 5.24 -12.52 10.63
CA PRO A 69 4.62 -11.25 10.96
C PRO A 69 3.10 -11.43 11.05
N THR A 70 2.47 -10.81 12.04
CA THR A 70 1.01 -10.78 12.12
C THR A 70 0.49 -10.06 10.88
N SER A 71 -0.30 -10.77 10.07
CA SER A 71 -1.03 -10.16 8.96
C SER A 71 -2.05 -9.19 9.56
N LEU A 72 -1.90 -7.91 9.26
CA LEU A 72 -2.85 -6.88 9.66
C LEU A 72 -3.82 -6.71 8.50
N LEU A 73 -5.08 -7.11 8.68
CA LEU A 73 -6.15 -6.82 7.70
C LEU A 73 -6.42 -5.31 7.56
N THR A 74 -5.79 -4.49 8.40
CA THR A 74 -5.95 -3.04 8.49
C THR A 74 -4.69 -2.27 8.10
N GLY A 75 -3.62 -2.92 7.63
CA GLY A 75 -2.35 -2.24 7.33
C GLY A 75 -2.52 -1.10 6.32
N GLY A 76 -3.35 -1.29 5.29
CA GLY A 76 -3.66 -0.21 4.35
C GLY A 76 -4.45 0.95 4.98
N ILE A 77 -5.30 0.70 5.97
CA ILE A 77 -6.02 1.75 6.72
C ILE A 77 -5.03 2.61 7.50
N ASP A 78 -4.03 2.00 8.14
CA ASP A 78 -3.02 2.74 8.90
C ASP A 78 -2.24 3.71 8.01
N VAL A 79 -1.94 3.33 6.76
CA VAL A 79 -1.32 4.22 5.77
C VAL A 79 -2.24 5.41 5.44
N LEU A 80 -3.52 5.16 5.20
CA LEU A 80 -4.48 6.23 4.88
C LEU A 80 -4.67 7.19 6.07
N LEU A 81 -4.68 6.66 7.30
CA LEU A 81 -4.74 7.45 8.52
C LEU A 81 -3.48 8.30 8.71
N GLU A 82 -2.29 7.75 8.41
CA GLU A 82 -1.03 8.50 8.45
C GLU A 82 -1.03 9.66 7.45
N LEU A 83 -1.46 9.42 6.20
CA LEU A 83 -1.61 10.49 5.20
C LEU A 83 -2.56 11.59 5.70
N ASN A 84 -3.70 11.20 6.29
CA ASN A 84 -4.65 12.15 6.87
C ASN A 84 -4.03 12.93 8.05
N TYR A 85 -3.29 12.26 8.93
CA TYR A 85 -2.57 12.89 10.04
C TYR A 85 -1.56 13.93 9.55
N LEU A 86 -0.85 13.63 8.46
CA LEU A 86 0.09 14.53 7.79
C LEU A 86 -0.60 15.63 6.95
N ASN A 87 -1.94 15.69 6.94
CA ASN A 87 -2.74 16.55 6.06
C ASN A 87 -2.40 16.40 4.56
N ARG A 88 -1.99 15.20 4.16
CA ARG A 88 -1.66 14.85 2.78
C ARG A 88 -2.93 14.55 1.99
N LYS A 89 -2.91 14.90 0.69
CA LYS A 89 -4.05 14.75 -0.23
C LYS A 89 -3.65 13.97 -1.49
N ASP A 90 -2.60 13.19 -1.38
CA ASP A 90 -2.12 12.27 -2.40
C ASP A 90 -3.30 11.41 -2.86
N PRO A 91 -3.59 11.32 -4.17
CA PRO A 91 -4.63 10.44 -4.66
C PRO A 91 -4.33 8.98 -4.29
N CYS A 92 -5.25 8.32 -3.59
CA CYS A 92 -5.14 6.91 -3.23
C CYS A 92 -6.16 6.07 -4.00
N ILE A 93 -5.74 4.91 -4.48
CA ILE A 93 -6.62 3.87 -5.03
C ILE A 93 -6.38 2.61 -4.21
N VAL A 94 -7.44 2.10 -3.58
CA VAL A 94 -7.40 0.82 -2.88
C VAL A 94 -7.47 -0.30 -3.91
N VAL A 95 -6.51 -1.22 -3.86
CA VAL A 95 -6.47 -2.42 -4.69
C VAL A 95 -6.34 -3.60 -3.75
N THR A 96 -7.42 -4.37 -3.58
CA THR A 96 -7.42 -5.48 -2.63
C THR A 96 -8.23 -6.67 -3.15
N GLN A 97 -7.87 -7.86 -2.69
CA GLN A 97 -8.59 -9.11 -2.98
C GLN A 97 -9.73 -9.39 -1.99
N TYR A 98 -9.77 -8.66 -0.88
CA TYR A 98 -10.78 -8.86 0.16
C TYR A 98 -12.10 -8.21 -0.28
N PRO A 99 -13.24 -8.90 -0.11
CA PRO A 99 -14.55 -8.36 -0.52
C PRO A 99 -15.06 -7.29 0.45
N ASP A 100 -14.45 -7.14 1.61
CA ASP A 100 -14.82 -6.21 2.66
C ASP A 100 -13.57 -5.63 3.33
N ILE A 101 -13.75 -4.49 4.01
CA ILE A 101 -12.72 -3.81 4.79
C ILE A 101 -13.17 -3.71 6.24
N ASP A 102 -12.33 -4.15 7.18
CA ASP A 102 -12.53 -3.91 8.60
C ASP A 102 -12.09 -2.49 8.99
N ILE A 103 -13.03 -1.67 9.45
CA ILE A 103 -12.76 -0.37 10.04
C ILE A 103 -13.34 -0.36 11.45
N SER A 104 -12.45 -0.40 12.44
CA SER A 104 -12.79 -0.38 13.87
C SER A 104 -13.73 -1.51 14.31
N GLY A 105 -13.51 -2.73 13.82
CA GLY A 105 -14.30 -3.92 14.14
C GLY A 105 -15.62 -4.03 13.37
N LYS A 106 -15.82 -3.16 12.37
CA LYS A 106 -16.97 -3.19 11.49
C LYS A 106 -16.51 -3.42 10.06
N PHE A 107 -17.07 -4.46 9.44
CA PHE A 107 -16.82 -4.80 8.05
C PHE A 107 -17.70 -3.96 7.11
N TYR A 108 -17.08 -3.41 6.07
CA TYR A 108 -17.72 -2.65 5.01
C TYR A 108 -17.54 -3.41 3.69
N ASP A 109 -18.65 -3.88 3.10
CA ASP A 109 -18.65 -4.58 1.81
C ASP A 109 -18.23 -3.62 0.69
N LEU A 110 -17.44 -4.13 -0.26
CA LEU A 110 -16.95 -3.40 -1.44
C LEU A 110 -17.80 -3.67 -2.70
N LYS A 111 -18.88 -4.46 -2.59
CA LYS A 111 -19.81 -4.78 -3.69
C LYS A 111 -21.06 -3.92 -3.73
#